data_AF-A0A673JKD1-F1
#
_entry.id   AF-A0A673JKD1-F1
#
_cell.length_a   1.000
_cell.length_b   1.000
_cell.length_c   1.000
_cell.angle_alpha   90.00
_cell.angle_beta   90.00
_cell.angle_gamma   90.00
#
_symmetry.space_group_name_H-M   'P 1'
#
loop_
_entity.id
_entity.type
_entity.pdbx_description
1 polymer ?
#
loop_
_entity_poly.entity_id
_entity_poly.type
_entity_poly.pdbx_seq_one_letter_code
_entity_poly.pdbx_strand_id
1 'polypeptide(L)'
;MGCLGNSKTEDQRNEEKAQREANKKIEKQWLRTISVILFLNKQDLLAEKVLAGKSKIEDYFPEFARYTTPDDATPEQGEDPRVTRAKYFIRDEFLRISTASGDGRHYCYPHFTCAVDTENIRRVFNDCRDIIQRMHLRQYELL
;
A
#
# COMPACT_ATOMS: atom_id res chain seq x y z
N MET A 1 -23.93 -20.39 -41.52
CA MET A 1 -23.42 -19.35 -40.60
C MET A 1 -22.57 -20.05 -39.55
N GLY A 2 -21.25 -20.00 -39.66
CA GLY A 2 -20.34 -20.56 -38.66
C GLY A 2 -19.43 -19.44 -38.18
N CYS A 3 -19.62 -18.98 -36.95
CA CYS A 3 -18.71 -18.04 -36.30
C CYS A 3 -17.40 -18.79 -35.99
N LEU A 4 -16.35 -18.53 -36.78
CA LEU A 4 -15.00 -18.99 -36.49
C LEU A 4 -14.48 -18.23 -35.26
N GLY A 5 -14.50 -18.90 -34.11
CA GLY A 5 -13.77 -18.43 -32.94
C GLY A 5 -12.28 -18.54 -33.20
N ASN A 6 -11.56 -17.41 -33.18
CA ASN A 6 -10.10 -17.41 -33.17
C ASN A 6 -9.60 -18.05 -31.87
N SER A 7 -9.22 -19.33 -31.91
CA SER A 7 -8.42 -19.93 -30.84
C SER A 7 -6.96 -19.48 -31.02
N LYS A 8 -6.45 -18.71 -30.06
CA LYS A 8 -5.02 -18.35 -30.02
C LYS A 8 -4.17 -19.62 -29.91
N THR A 9 -3.10 -19.71 -30.70
CA THR A 9 -2.14 -20.81 -30.64
C THR A 9 -1.38 -20.79 -29.30
N GLU A 10 -0.81 -21.93 -28.90
CA GLU A 10 -0.05 -22.04 -27.64
C GLU A 10 1.13 -21.08 -27.56
N ASP A 11 1.82 -20.89 -28.67
CA ASP A 11 2.94 -19.94 -28.76
C ASP A 11 2.47 -18.50 -28.55
N GLN A 12 1.34 -18.10 -29.13
CA GLN A 12 0.75 -16.77 -28.90
C GLN A 12 0.35 -16.56 -27.44
N ARG A 13 -0.16 -17.60 -26.76
CA ARG A 13 -0.49 -17.53 -25.32
C ARG A 13 0.76 -17.40 -24.46
N ASN A 14 1.84 -18.09 -24.83
CA ASN A 14 3.12 -18.03 -24.11
C ASN A 14 3.81 -16.68 -24.30
N GLU A 15 3.80 -16.11 -25.51
CA GLU A 15 4.29 -14.75 -25.79
C GLU A 15 3.49 -13.69 -25.02
N GLU A 16 2.16 -13.78 -25.00
CA GLU A 16 1.32 -12.87 -24.22
C GLU A 16 1.62 -12.94 -22.72
N LYS A 17 1.86 -14.16 -22.20
CA LYS A 17 2.22 -14.35 -20.79
C LYS A 17 3.60 -13.75 -20.49
N ALA A 18 4.60 -13.99 -21.33
CA ALA A 18 5.94 -13.41 -21.21
C ALA A 18 5.90 -11.87 -21.29
N GLN A 19 5.13 -11.31 -22.21
CA GLN A 19 4.94 -9.86 -22.32
C GLN A 19 4.27 -9.27 -21.08
N ARG A 20 3.28 -9.97 -20.50
CA ARG A 20 2.61 -9.53 -19.27
C ARG A 20 3.53 -9.57 -18.07
N GLU A 21 4.38 -10.59 -17.97
CA GLU A 21 5.40 -10.68 -16.93
C GLU A 21 6.48 -9.60 -17.09
N ALA A 22 6.91 -9.32 -18.33
CA ALA A 22 7.84 -8.23 -18.64
C ALA A 22 7.25 -6.86 -18.27
N ASN A 23 6.01 -6.59 -18.65
CA ASN A 23 5.32 -5.34 -18.29
C ASN A 23 5.20 -5.20 -16.77
N LYS A 24 4.84 -6.27 -16.06
CA LYS A 24 4.76 -6.29 -14.59
C LYS A 24 6.11 -6.06 -13.93
N LYS A 25 7.20 -6.54 -14.54
CA LYS A 25 8.57 -6.32 -14.08
C LYS A 25 9.01 -4.86 -14.28
N ILE A 26 8.68 -4.29 -15.45
CA ILE A 26 8.94 -2.88 -15.77
C ILE A 26 8.18 -1.98 -14.80
N GLU A 27 6.87 -2.19 -14.61
CA GLU A 27 6.04 -1.43 -13.68
C GLU A 27 6.61 -1.45 -12.26
N LYS A 28 6.97 -2.64 -11.76
CA LYS A 28 7.65 -2.78 -10.46
C LYS A 28 8.98 -2.02 -10.40
N GLN A 29 9.73 -1.98 -11.50
CA GLN A 29 11.03 -1.30 -11.55
C GLN A 29 10.91 0.23 -11.62
N TRP A 30 9.91 0.77 -12.32
CA TRP A 30 9.61 2.20 -12.29
C TRP A 30 9.13 2.65 -10.90
N LEU A 31 8.26 1.85 -10.27
CA LEU A 31 7.77 2.12 -8.91
C LEU A 31 8.89 2.07 -7.84
N ARG A 32 10.00 1.36 -8.09
CA ARG A 32 11.18 1.33 -7.19
C ARG A 32 11.94 2.66 -7.10
N THR A 33 11.69 3.60 -8.00
CA THR A 33 12.43 4.89 -8.01
C THR A 33 11.55 6.05 -7.53
N ILE A 34 10.26 5.81 -7.33
CA ILE A 34 9.27 6.85 -7.06
C ILE A 34 8.74 6.67 -5.64
N SER A 35 8.80 7.73 -4.84
CA SER A 35 8.16 7.74 -3.52
C SER A 35 6.64 7.71 -3.69
N VAL A 36 5.96 6.93 -2.85
CA VAL A 36 4.52 6.69 -2.96
C VAL A 36 3.81 7.26 -1.74
N ILE A 37 2.78 8.07 -1.97
CA ILE A 37 1.81 8.46 -0.95
C ILE A 37 0.71 7.40 -0.93
N LEU A 38 0.57 6.71 0.19
CA LEU A 38 -0.37 5.61 0.36
C LEU A 38 -1.58 6.07 1.17
N PHE A 39 -2.76 6.07 0.56
CA PHE A 39 -4.03 6.30 1.27
C PHE A 39 -4.66 4.99 1.70
N LEU A 40 -4.67 4.76 3.01
CA LEU A 40 -5.49 3.73 3.64
C LEU A 40 -6.86 4.34 3.92
N ASN A 41 -7.68 4.44 2.87
CA ASN A 41 -9.02 5.02 2.95
C ASN A 41 -10.02 4.07 3.64
N LYS A 42 -11.17 4.61 4.04
CA LYS A 42 -12.30 3.92 4.66
C LYS A 42 -12.00 3.40 6.08
N GLN A 43 -11.25 4.19 6.86
CA GLN A 43 -10.96 3.86 8.26
C GLN A 43 -12.23 3.73 9.12
N ASP A 44 -13.27 4.48 8.78
CA ASP A 44 -14.62 4.37 9.34
C ASP A 44 -15.19 2.96 9.18
N LEU A 45 -15.23 2.45 7.95
CA LEU A 45 -15.75 1.11 7.66
C LEU A 45 -14.86 -0.01 8.22
N LEU A 46 -13.54 0.23 8.30
CA LEU A 46 -12.62 -0.69 8.93
C LEU A 46 -12.93 -0.81 10.43
N ALA A 47 -13.09 0.32 11.12
CA ALA A 47 -13.42 0.35 12.53
C ALA A 47 -14.74 -0.37 12.81
N GLU A 48 -15.80 -0.06 12.05
CA GLU A 48 -17.10 -0.71 12.17
C GLU A 48 -17.01 -2.24 12.03
N LYS A 49 -16.27 -2.73 11.03
CA LYS A 49 -16.13 -4.18 10.79
C LYS A 49 -15.34 -4.88 11.87
N VAL A 50 -14.24 -4.28 12.32
CA VAL A 50 -13.40 -4.83 13.38
C VAL A 50 -14.18 -4.93 14.69
N LEU A 51 -14.92 -3.87 15.04
CA LEU A 51 -15.72 -3.82 16.26
C LEU A 51 -16.93 -4.75 16.20
N ALA A 52 -17.56 -4.91 15.03
CA ALA A 52 -18.66 -5.84 14.84
C ALA A 52 -18.24 -7.31 15.01
N GLY A 53 -16.97 -7.64 14.76
CA GLY A 53 -16.39 -8.97 15.01
C GLY A 53 -16.97 -10.11 14.15
N LYS A 54 -17.80 -9.81 13.15
CA LYS A 54 -18.47 -10.81 12.29
C LYS A 54 -17.51 -11.48 11.29
N SER A 55 -16.47 -10.76 10.88
CA SER A 55 -15.48 -11.19 9.90
C SER A 55 -14.11 -10.80 10.46
N LYS A 56 -13.33 -11.81 10.88
CA LYS A 56 -12.06 -11.57 11.56
C LYS A 56 -10.95 -11.46 10.53
N ILE A 57 -9.98 -10.58 10.79
CA ILE A 57 -8.87 -10.34 9.84
C ILE A 57 -8.00 -11.61 9.72
N GLU A 58 -7.78 -12.31 10.83
CA GLU A 58 -7.00 -13.55 10.89
C GLU A 58 -7.57 -14.71 10.06
N ASP A 59 -8.86 -14.68 9.71
CA ASP A 59 -9.47 -15.68 8.82
C ASP A 59 -8.99 -15.52 7.37
N TYR A 60 -8.51 -14.32 6.99
CA TYR A 60 -8.01 -14.00 5.65
C TYR A 60 -6.50 -13.78 5.63
N PHE A 61 -5.95 -13.27 6.73
CA PHE A 61 -4.54 -12.95 6.93
C PHE A 61 -4.06 -13.60 8.23
N PRO A 62 -3.68 -14.90 8.23
CA PRO A 62 -3.34 -15.64 9.44
C PRO A 62 -2.23 -15.00 10.28
N GLU A 63 -1.33 -14.23 9.66
CA GLU A 63 -0.31 -13.43 10.30
C GLU A 63 -0.84 -12.37 11.25
N PHE A 64 -2.07 -11.91 11.07
CA PHE A 64 -2.70 -10.99 12.00
C PHE A 64 -2.87 -11.60 13.38
N ALA A 65 -3.01 -12.92 13.53
CA ALA A 65 -3.16 -13.55 14.85
C ALA A 65 -1.94 -13.31 15.76
N ARG A 66 -0.73 -13.24 15.18
CA ARG A 66 0.53 -13.01 15.91
C ARG A 66 1.00 -11.55 15.89
N TYR A 67 0.31 -10.69 15.14
CA TYR A 67 0.70 -9.29 15.00
C TYR A 67 0.47 -8.52 16.31
N THR A 68 1.40 -7.63 16.64
CA THR A 68 1.28 -6.70 17.78
C THR A 68 1.36 -5.28 17.25
N THR A 69 0.54 -4.40 17.81
CA THR A 69 0.62 -2.97 17.49
C THR A 69 2.04 -2.48 17.78
N PRO A 70 2.68 -1.76 16.85
CA PRO A 70 4.05 -1.31 17.01
C PRO A 70 4.14 -0.15 18.01
N ASP A 71 5.29 0.02 18.65
CA ASP A 71 5.50 1.02 19.69
C ASP A 71 5.42 2.47 19.17
N ASP A 72 5.66 2.67 17.88
CA ASP A 72 5.55 3.95 17.18
C ASP A 72 4.10 4.29 16.78
N ALA A 73 3.13 3.44 17.12
CA ALA A 73 1.74 3.67 16.80
C ALA A 73 1.20 4.90 17.55
N THR A 74 0.58 5.79 16.79
CA THR A 74 -0.15 6.97 17.26
C THR A 74 -1.65 6.73 17.06
N PRO A 75 -2.34 6.06 18.01
CA PRO A 75 -3.79 5.89 17.95
C PRO A 75 -4.52 7.23 18.09
N GLU A 76 -5.70 7.32 17.51
CA GLU A 76 -6.58 8.47 17.71
C GLU A 76 -7.17 8.45 19.14
N GLN A 77 -7.49 9.61 19.69
CA GLN A 77 -8.04 9.71 21.04
C GLN A 77 -9.38 8.95 21.12
N GLY A 78 -9.45 7.96 22.01
CA GLY A 78 -10.64 7.11 22.18
C GLY A 78 -10.78 5.99 21.15
N GLU A 79 -9.78 5.78 20.28
CA GLU A 79 -9.77 4.64 19.36
C GLU A 79 -9.63 3.31 20.12
N ASP A 80 -10.43 2.32 19.73
CA ASP A 80 -10.35 0.98 20.30
C ASP A 80 -9.01 0.32 19.89
N PRO A 81 -8.25 -0.27 20.83
CA PRO A 81 -6.97 -0.90 20.54
C PRO A 81 -7.02 -1.97 19.43
N ARG A 82 -8.17 -2.63 19.23
CA ARG A 82 -8.37 -3.61 18.16
C ARG A 82 -8.39 -2.94 16.78
N VAL A 83 -8.98 -1.75 16.69
CA VAL A 83 -9.01 -0.94 15.46
C VAL A 83 -7.62 -0.40 15.16
N THR A 84 -6.91 0.14 16.18
CA THR A 84 -5.51 0.54 16.04
C THR A 84 -4.67 -0.63 15.52
N ARG A 85 -4.76 -1.80 16.16
CA ARG A 85 -4.02 -2.99 15.73
C ARG A 85 -4.33 -3.38 14.28
N ALA A 86 -5.60 -3.35 13.88
CA ALA A 86 -6.03 -3.68 12.53
C ALA A 86 -5.47 -2.70 11.47
N LYS A 87 -5.58 -1.39 11.70
CA LYS A 87 -5.11 -0.39 10.71
C LYS A 87 -3.60 -0.41 10.57
N TYR A 88 -2.87 -0.59 11.68
CA TYR A 88 -1.41 -0.68 11.66
C TYR A 88 -0.92 -1.98 11.03
N PHE A 89 -1.62 -3.10 11.22
CA PHE A 89 -1.33 -4.33 10.48
C PHE A 89 -1.40 -4.13 8.96
N ILE A 90 -2.50 -3.53 8.48
CA ILE A 90 -2.67 -3.26 7.03
C ILE A 90 -1.57 -2.33 6.53
N ARG A 91 -1.26 -1.26 7.28
CA ARG A 91 -0.14 -0.36 6.98
C ARG A 91 1.16 -1.13 6.80
N ASP A 92 1.50 -1.98 7.76
CA ASP A 92 2.78 -2.69 7.79
C ASP A 92 2.88 -3.72 6.66
N GLU A 93 1.78 -4.35 6.26
CA GLU A 93 1.74 -5.21 5.09
C GLU A 93 2.08 -4.46 3.78
N PHE A 94 1.59 -3.23 3.62
CA PHE A 94 1.99 -2.38 2.49
C PHE A 94 3.43 -1.89 2.60
N LEU A 95 3.87 -1.49 3.80
CA LEU A 95 5.24 -1.04 4.03
C LEU A 95 6.24 -2.16 3.77
N ARG A 96 5.93 -3.40 4.14
CA ARG A 96 6.74 -4.58 3.85
C ARG A 96 6.98 -4.76 2.35
N ILE A 97 6.00 -4.43 1.51
CA ILE A 97 6.12 -4.50 0.05
C ILE A 97 6.97 -3.32 -0.47
N SER A 98 6.77 -2.12 0.06
CA SER A 98 7.51 -0.93 -0.39
C SER A 98 8.98 -0.95 0.03
N THR A 99 9.31 -1.46 1.21
CA THR A 99 10.71 -1.52 1.70
C THR A 99 11.48 -2.74 1.20
N ALA A 100 10.82 -3.73 0.59
CA ALA A 100 11.45 -4.98 0.12
C ALA A 100 12.59 -4.77 -0.89
N SER A 101 12.67 -3.62 -1.55
CA SER A 101 13.73 -3.32 -2.52
C SER A 101 15.02 -2.80 -1.85
N GLY A 102 14.96 -2.33 -0.58
CA GLY A 102 16.11 -2.07 0.29
C GLY A 102 17.12 -1.00 -0.16
N ASP A 103 16.90 -0.33 -1.29
CA ASP A 103 17.88 0.61 -1.87
C ASP A 103 17.81 2.01 -1.26
N GLY A 104 16.85 2.25 -0.36
CA GLY A 104 16.61 3.55 0.27
C GLY A 104 16.19 4.63 -0.73
N ARG A 105 15.94 4.30 -2.00
CA ARG A 105 15.73 5.30 -3.07
C ARG A 105 14.32 5.86 -3.11
N HIS A 106 13.36 5.17 -2.51
CA HIS A 106 11.97 5.59 -2.46
C HIS A 106 11.41 5.38 -1.06
N TYR A 107 10.49 6.27 -0.67
CA TYR A 107 9.79 6.19 0.61
C TYR A 107 8.30 5.96 0.36
N CYS A 108 7.66 5.26 1.30
CA CYS A 108 6.21 5.13 1.33
C CYS A 108 5.69 5.97 2.49
N TYR A 109 4.72 6.83 2.21
CA TYR A 109 4.11 7.76 3.14
C TYR A 109 2.66 7.34 3.39
N PRO A 110 2.41 6.49 4.40
CA PRO A 110 1.07 6.01 4.69
C PRO A 110 0.25 7.05 5.43
N HIS A 111 -0.98 7.28 4.95
CA HIS A 111 -1.99 8.08 5.62
C HIS A 111 -3.25 7.25 5.84
N PHE A 112 -3.70 7.23 7.10
CA PHE A 112 -5.03 6.76 7.46
C PHE A 112 -6.04 7.85 7.09
N THR A 113 -6.99 7.55 6.21
CA THR A 113 -7.93 8.55 5.72
C THR A 113 -9.37 8.05 5.77
N CYS A 114 -10.29 8.99 5.99
CA CYS A 114 -11.71 8.81 5.75
C CYS A 114 -12.16 9.81 4.68
N ALA A 115 -13.20 9.49 3.90
CA ALA A 115 -13.66 10.34 2.81
C ALA A 115 -14.12 11.73 3.28
N VAL A 116 -14.55 11.86 4.54
CA VAL A 116 -14.98 13.12 5.16
C VAL A 116 -13.85 13.85 5.90
N ASP A 117 -12.64 13.30 5.93
CA ASP A 117 -11.50 13.96 6.57
C ASP A 117 -11.00 15.11 5.70
N THR A 118 -11.33 16.33 6.13
CA THR A 118 -11.00 17.59 5.46
C THR A 118 -9.51 17.95 5.57
N GLU A 119 -8.78 17.32 6.48
CA GLU A 119 -7.37 17.57 6.74
C GLU A 119 -6.45 16.68 5.87
N ASN A 120 -7.04 15.67 5.20
CA ASN A 120 -6.32 14.77 4.29
C ASN A 120 -5.41 15.53 3.32
N ILE A 121 -5.94 16.54 2.63
CA ILE A 121 -5.19 17.29 1.62
C ILE A 121 -4.00 18.04 2.23
N ARG A 122 -4.12 18.58 3.44
CA ARG A 122 -3.01 19.27 4.10
C ARG A 122 -1.89 18.29 4.49
N ARG A 123 -2.24 17.12 5.02
CA ARG A 123 -1.26 16.08 5.38
C ARG A 123 -0.50 15.62 4.14
N VAL A 124 -1.21 15.37 3.04
CA VAL A 124 -0.62 15.02 1.74
C VAL A 124 0.31 16.10 1.22
N PHE A 125 -0.09 17.37 1.34
CA PHE A 125 0.73 18.48 0.87
C PHE A 125 2.05 18.59 1.66
N ASN A 126 2.02 18.34 2.97
CA ASN A 126 3.23 18.30 3.79
C ASN A 126 4.17 17.16 3.39
N ASP A 127 3.62 15.98 3.11
CA ASP A 127 4.41 14.82 2.69
C ASP A 127 5.00 15.03 1.28
N CYS A 128 4.24 15.63 0.36
CA CYS A 128 4.75 16.08 -0.93
C CYS A 128 5.96 17.02 -0.77
N ARG A 129 5.93 17.93 0.20
CA ARG A 129 7.05 18.84 0.48
C ARG A 129 8.29 18.06 0.96
N ASP A 130 8.13 17.12 1.88
CA ASP A 130 9.24 16.28 2.37
C ASP A 130 9.83 15.41 1.24
N ILE A 131 8.98 14.81 0.40
CA ILE A 131 9.42 14.04 -0.78
C ILE A 131 10.32 14.89 -1.68
N ILE A 132 9.86 16.08 -2.07
CA ILE A 132 10.62 16.98 -2.95
C ILE A 132 11.94 17.41 -2.29
N GLN A 133 11.91 17.74 -0.99
CA GLN A 133 13.11 18.13 -0.25
C GLN A 133 14.14 17.00 -0.19
N ARG A 134 13.72 15.77 0.15
CA ARG A 134 14.61 14.60 0.18
C ARG A 134 15.16 14.26 -1.19
N MET A 135 14.34 14.37 -2.25
CA MET A 135 14.80 14.19 -3.62
C MET A 135 15.91 15.18 -3.97
N HIS A 136 15.73 16.48 -3.66
CA HIS A 136 16.77 17.49 -3.89
C HIS A 136 18.03 17.22 -3.08
N LEU A 137 17.92 16.97 -1.77
CA LEU A 137 19.10 16.73 -0.92
C LEU A 137 19.93 15.54 -1.39
N ARG A 138 19.25 14.46 -1.82
CA ARG A 138 19.91 13.25 -2.32
C ARG A 138 20.59 13.47 -3.68
N GLN A 139 20.03 14.34 -4.53
CA GLN A 139 20.66 14.75 -5.79
C GLN A 139 22.01 15.47 -5.57
N TYR A 140 22.18 16.15 -4.43
CA TYR A 140 23.41 16.83 -4.05
C TYR A 140 24.31 16.03 -3.09
N GLU A 141 24.04 14.73 -2.88
CA GLU A 141 24.80 13.85 -1.97
C GLU A 141 24.89 14.35 -0.51
N LEU A 142 23.88 15.10 -0.07
CA LEU A 142 23.79 15.65 1.30
C LEU A 142 23.08 14.70 2.28
N LEU A 143 22.74 13.47 1.86
CA LEU A 143 22.01 12.44 2.59
C LEU A 143 22.68 11.06 2.47
#